data_AF-A0A0M1P4P1-F1
#
_entry.id   AF-A0A0M1P4P1-F1
#
_cell.length_a   1.000
_cell.length_b   1.000
_cell.length_c   1.000
_cell.angle_alpha   90.00
_cell.angle_beta   90.00
_cell.angle_gamma   90.00
#
_symmetry.space_group_name_H-M   'P 1'
#
loop_
_entity.id
_entity.type
_entity.pdbx_description
1 polymer ?
#
loop_
_entity_poly.entity_id
_entity_poly.type
_entity_poly.pdbx_seq_one_letter_code
_entity_poly.pdbx_strand_id
1 'polypeptide(L)'
;MSIIDSSLFYSFISCRKGQYFQNLSHTVDVTPFFWNSFEDIKEIYEHIIEQGGSGWTYPWNTNPISPQAGVHEVVEPFVTFEEAKNEIDCLLSQNKHIFIYIRNRFVPHMVLTGSELEGTHSITLISHDAGENIYRVWDYPFDKEYELHIIQEACNHSTIKEFSYITIDKNEYDRFQQNTKNDFKQWMLNSDGNFHYYERLRKVMSDSCPAAKTLISFFGVVALSRKMLSQYIEKEEYSRIHFERLLRISNLAEIIKQKLVRLSVSENYNIEKILTNIEELQKMEHEFLEEFKRELATGIETDYKSIKPAAPAQINVKHLTDTSAWLTWDNSRGEIEMLKYNIYVDHTFYGTCAADNIIIGNLSPDSVYSISIESVNKWNQSSTERASVQVKTTPLLEEGNLSRYKPVYASSEENDLFVAANTVDQQGATRWSSLHNDSEWIYVDLGRVKKFSRVLLNWENACAAEYKLQTSNDGEKWNDIYHNQNGKAGIIEINLAEASARYIKVLGIRRASVYGYSLWEISVF
;
A
#
# COMPACT_ATOMS: atom_id res chain seq x y z
N MET A 1 9.97 10.45 3.72
CA MET A 1 9.03 11.57 3.49
C MET A 1 8.26 11.75 4.79
N SER A 2 8.15 12.98 5.30
CA SER A 2 7.50 13.22 6.60
C SER A 2 6.02 12.85 6.54
N ILE A 3 5.43 12.38 7.65
CA ILE A 3 4.00 12.01 7.65
C ILE A 3 3.13 13.23 7.32
N ILE A 4 3.55 14.40 7.80
CA ILE A 4 2.86 15.68 7.60
C ILE A 4 2.86 16.15 6.14
N ASP A 5 3.68 15.56 5.26
CA ASP A 5 3.66 15.88 3.83
C ASP A 5 2.70 14.96 3.05
N SER A 6 2.16 13.93 3.71
CA SER A 6 1.39 12.88 3.06
C SER A 6 -0.11 13.21 3.00
N SER A 7 -0.76 12.79 1.93
CA SER A 7 -2.22 12.88 1.80
C SER A 7 -2.96 12.14 2.90
N LEU A 8 -2.38 11.06 3.43
CA LEU A 8 -2.95 10.31 4.55
C LEU A 8 -3.14 11.19 5.80
N PHE A 9 -2.17 12.06 6.10
CA PHE A 9 -2.24 12.95 7.25
C PHE A 9 -3.40 13.95 7.13
N TYR A 10 -3.45 14.68 6.02
CA TYR A 10 -4.50 15.68 5.78
C TYR A 10 -5.87 15.09 5.42
N SER A 11 -5.99 13.78 5.20
CA SER A 11 -7.30 13.14 4.98
C SER A 11 -8.10 12.92 6.27
N PHE A 12 -7.42 12.89 7.42
CA PHE A 12 -8.04 12.51 8.70
C PHE A 12 -7.68 13.43 9.87
N ILE A 13 -6.72 14.35 9.72
CA ILE A 13 -6.46 15.42 10.68
C ILE A 13 -7.28 16.66 10.28
N SER A 14 -7.85 17.36 11.26
CA SER A 14 -8.59 18.60 10.98
C SER A 14 -7.71 19.65 10.31
N CYS A 15 -8.30 20.51 9.45
CA CYS A 15 -7.56 21.54 8.69
C CYS A 15 -6.66 22.35 9.62
N ARG A 16 -7.22 22.78 10.75
CA ARG A 16 -6.51 23.60 11.74
C ARG A 16 -5.35 22.86 12.39
N LYS A 17 -5.55 21.62 12.84
CA LYS A 17 -4.48 20.80 13.43
C LYS A 17 -3.38 20.51 12.40
N GLY A 18 -3.74 20.27 11.14
CA GLY A 18 -2.80 20.09 10.03
C GLY A 18 -1.97 21.34 9.74
N GLN A 19 -2.59 22.51 9.80
CA GLN A 19 -1.94 23.82 9.68
C GLN A 19 -0.93 24.07 10.80
N TYR A 20 -1.28 23.72 12.03
CA TYR A 20 -0.37 23.85 13.17
C TYR A 20 0.85 22.96 13.04
N PHE A 21 0.67 21.68 12.67
CA PHE A 21 1.80 20.79 12.45
C PHE A 21 2.69 21.25 11.29
N GLN A 22 2.10 21.70 10.19
CA GLN A 22 2.85 22.24 9.08
C GLN A 22 3.66 23.49 9.48
N ASN A 23 3.05 24.44 10.19
CA ASN A 23 3.74 25.62 10.67
C ASN A 23 4.88 25.28 11.65
N LEU A 24 4.62 24.41 12.63
CA LEU A 24 5.64 23.98 13.60
C LEU A 24 6.82 23.28 12.92
N SER A 25 6.58 22.51 11.86
CA SER A 25 7.62 21.76 11.15
C SER A 25 8.70 22.64 10.51
N HIS A 26 8.41 23.93 10.30
CA HIS A 26 9.40 24.90 9.83
C HIS A 26 10.34 25.38 10.94
N THR A 27 9.98 25.17 12.22
CA THR A 27 10.69 25.73 13.38
C THR A 27 11.29 24.65 14.27
N VAL A 28 10.58 23.53 14.46
CA VAL A 28 10.96 22.41 15.33
C VAL A 28 10.59 21.09 14.68
N ASP A 29 11.17 20.01 15.19
CA ASP A 29 10.77 18.67 14.81
C ASP A 29 9.38 18.35 15.40
N VAL A 30 8.43 17.93 14.56
CA VAL A 30 7.08 17.63 15.03
C VAL A 30 6.90 16.18 15.48
N THR A 31 7.86 15.30 15.22
CA THR A 31 7.77 13.88 15.58
C THR A 31 7.54 13.63 17.07
N PRO A 32 8.11 14.41 18.03
CA PRO A 32 7.84 14.22 19.46
C PRO A 32 6.35 14.34 19.84
N PHE A 33 5.52 15.05 19.06
CA PHE A 33 4.08 15.15 19.33
C PHE A 33 3.31 13.86 19.00
N PHE A 34 3.92 12.91 18.29
CA PHE A 34 3.29 11.63 17.92
C PHE A 34 3.48 10.52 18.95
N TRP A 35 4.08 10.83 20.10
CA TRP A 35 4.35 9.86 21.16
C TRP A 35 3.08 9.11 21.62
N ASN A 36 1.95 9.79 21.73
CA ASN A 36 0.66 9.22 22.15
C ASN A 36 -0.30 8.95 20.98
N SER A 37 0.22 8.73 19.78
CA SER A 37 -0.61 8.64 18.57
C SER A 37 -1.22 7.26 18.30
N PHE A 38 -1.02 6.26 19.16
CA PHE A 38 -1.68 4.95 19.06
C PHE A 38 -3.10 5.01 19.65
N GLU A 39 -4.05 5.38 18.79
CA GLU A 39 -5.45 5.57 19.13
C GLU A 39 -6.14 4.24 19.45
N ASP A 40 -6.89 4.19 20.56
CA ASP A 40 -7.55 2.96 21.02
C ASP A 40 -8.71 2.57 20.09
N ILE A 41 -8.81 1.28 19.75
CA ILE A 41 -9.80 0.79 18.79
C ILE A 41 -11.23 1.02 19.26
N LYS A 42 -11.49 0.97 20.57
CA LYS A 42 -12.80 1.29 21.16
C LYS A 42 -13.16 2.74 20.89
N GLU A 43 -12.24 3.68 21.11
CA GLU A 43 -12.49 5.11 20.93
C GLU A 43 -12.76 5.45 19.46
N ILE A 44 -11.98 4.89 18.54
CA ILE A 44 -12.22 5.03 17.09
C ILE A 44 -13.59 4.45 16.73
N TYR A 45 -13.94 3.27 17.24
CA TYR A 45 -15.22 2.62 16.94
C TYR A 45 -16.41 3.43 17.47
N GLU A 46 -16.39 3.83 18.74
CA GLU A 46 -17.47 4.59 19.37
C GLU A 46 -17.69 5.93 18.64
N HIS A 47 -16.61 6.66 18.32
CA HIS A 47 -16.72 7.94 17.63
C HIS A 47 -17.15 7.81 16.16
N ILE A 48 -16.53 6.92 15.40
CA ILE A 48 -16.74 6.84 13.95
C ILE A 48 -17.98 6.00 13.60
N ILE A 49 -18.12 4.82 14.22
CA ILE A 49 -19.14 3.84 13.86
C ILE A 49 -20.44 4.10 14.63
N GLU A 50 -20.39 4.25 15.95
CA GLU A 50 -21.61 4.40 16.75
C GLU A 50 -22.19 5.82 16.68
N GLN A 51 -21.34 6.84 16.74
CA GLN A 51 -21.77 8.25 16.69
C GLN A 51 -21.86 8.81 15.27
N GLY A 52 -21.44 8.05 14.26
CA GLY A 52 -21.46 8.49 12.85
C GLY A 52 -20.45 9.61 12.55
N GLY A 53 -19.38 9.70 13.35
CA GLY A 53 -18.29 10.65 13.15
C GLY A 53 -17.51 10.43 11.86
N SER A 54 -16.51 11.29 11.65
CA SER A 54 -15.58 11.19 10.52
C SER A 54 -14.15 11.30 11.04
N GLY A 55 -13.16 10.90 10.23
CA GLY A 55 -11.77 11.08 10.63
C GLY A 55 -11.42 12.56 10.87
N TRP A 56 -11.96 13.48 10.04
CA TRP A 56 -11.79 14.93 10.20
C TRP A 56 -12.23 15.47 11.57
N THR A 57 -13.23 14.85 12.18
CA THR A 57 -13.78 15.25 13.49
C THR A 57 -13.31 14.33 14.63
N TYR A 58 -12.41 13.39 14.34
CA TYR A 58 -11.91 12.45 15.34
C TYR A 58 -11.03 13.19 16.39
N PRO A 59 -11.27 12.99 17.70
CA PRO A 59 -10.57 13.70 18.77
C PRO A 59 -9.19 13.10 19.04
N TRP A 60 -8.28 13.24 18.07
CA TRP A 60 -6.90 12.72 18.17
C TRP A 60 -6.18 13.11 19.47
N ASN A 61 -5.54 12.14 20.12
CA ASN A 61 -4.69 12.33 21.31
C ASN A 61 -3.49 13.24 21.03
N THR A 62 -2.95 13.16 19.81
CA THR A 62 -1.89 14.04 19.33
C THR A 62 -2.40 15.48 19.23
N ASN A 63 -1.73 16.42 19.91
CA ASN A 63 -2.09 17.83 19.94
C ASN A 63 -0.88 18.76 19.72
N PRO A 64 -0.84 19.54 18.63
CA PRO A 64 0.26 20.47 18.36
C PRO A 64 0.24 21.71 19.27
N ILE A 65 -0.92 22.12 19.81
CA ILE A 65 -1.01 23.20 20.79
C ILE A 65 -0.88 22.58 22.19
N SER A 66 0.36 22.36 22.61
CA SER A 66 0.69 21.70 23.87
C SER A 66 1.41 22.66 24.81
N PRO A 67 0.79 23.06 25.93
CA PRO A 67 1.47 23.83 26.98
C PRO A 67 2.70 23.11 27.55
N GLN A 68 2.72 21.77 27.55
CA GLN A 68 3.89 21.01 27.98
C GLN A 68 5.08 21.19 27.03
N ALA A 69 4.81 21.40 25.74
CA ALA A 69 5.79 21.68 24.71
C ALA A 69 6.07 23.18 24.52
N GLY A 70 5.49 24.04 25.38
CA GLY A 70 5.57 25.50 25.24
C GLY A 70 4.96 26.05 23.96
N VAL A 71 4.05 25.31 23.33
CA VAL A 71 3.36 25.74 22.12
C VAL A 71 2.02 26.34 22.49
N HIS A 72 1.84 27.62 22.17
CA HIS A 72 0.62 28.38 22.46
C HIS A 72 0.05 28.99 21.19
N GLU A 73 -1.27 28.88 21.07
CA GLU A 73 -2.03 29.67 20.10
C GLU A 73 -2.39 31.02 20.73
N VAL A 74 -2.08 32.10 20.02
CA VAL A 74 -2.57 33.45 20.33
C VAL A 74 -3.70 33.75 19.37
N VAL A 75 -4.89 34.06 19.90
CA VAL A 75 -6.12 34.33 19.14
C VAL A 75 -6.51 35.79 19.31
N GLU A 76 -6.66 36.50 18.20
CA GLU A 76 -6.99 37.91 18.17
C GLU A 76 -8.33 38.12 17.42
N PRO A 77 -9.36 38.66 18.09
CA PRO A 77 -10.65 38.94 17.45
C PRO A 77 -10.59 40.19 16.59
N PHE A 78 -11.38 40.24 15.51
CA PHE A 78 -11.51 41.42 14.65
C PHE A 78 -12.93 41.55 14.08
N VAL A 79 -13.39 42.76 13.74
CA VAL A 79 -14.71 42.92 13.08
C VAL A 79 -14.57 42.84 11.57
N THR A 80 -13.58 43.55 11.02
CA THR A 80 -13.25 43.52 9.60
C THR A 80 -11.77 43.19 9.37
N PHE A 81 -11.45 42.59 8.23
CA PHE A 81 -10.07 42.29 7.86
C PHE A 81 -9.22 43.56 7.80
N GLU A 82 -9.80 44.70 7.41
CA GLU A 82 -9.08 45.98 7.32
C GLU A 82 -8.54 46.45 8.69
N GLU A 83 -9.31 46.23 9.76
CA GLU A 83 -8.88 46.55 11.13
C GLU A 83 -7.71 45.66 11.57
N ALA A 84 -7.73 44.37 11.22
CA ALA A 84 -6.69 43.41 11.57
C ALA A 84 -5.46 43.49 10.66
N LYS A 85 -5.58 44.09 9.46
CA LYS A 85 -4.58 44.01 8.39
C LYS A 85 -3.19 44.46 8.84
N ASN A 86 -3.09 45.59 9.54
CA ASN A 86 -1.79 46.12 9.96
C ASN A 86 -1.07 45.17 10.93
N GLU A 87 -1.81 44.52 11.81
CA GLU A 87 -1.26 43.55 12.76
C GLU A 87 -0.88 42.24 12.07
N ILE A 88 -1.77 41.72 11.20
CA ILE A 88 -1.49 40.56 10.35
C ILE A 88 -0.22 40.78 9.53
N ASP A 89 -0.08 41.92 8.87
CA ASP A 89 1.09 42.27 8.06
C ASP A 89 2.37 42.38 8.91
N CYS A 90 2.26 42.97 10.11
CA CYS A 90 3.36 43.04 11.06
C CYS A 90 3.84 41.64 11.46
N LEU A 91 2.92 40.74 11.81
CA LEU A 91 3.24 39.36 12.19
C LEU A 91 3.83 38.56 11.01
N LEU A 92 3.26 38.69 9.81
CA LEU A 92 3.80 38.06 8.60
C LEU A 92 5.24 38.54 8.30
N SER A 93 5.53 39.84 8.51
CA SER A 93 6.90 40.38 8.36
C SER A 93 7.91 39.79 9.35
N GLN A 94 7.41 39.24 10.47
CA GLN A 94 8.19 38.51 11.48
C GLN A 94 8.25 36.99 11.20
N ASN A 95 7.86 36.57 9.99
CA ASN A 95 7.75 35.17 9.57
C ASN A 95 6.75 34.35 10.42
N LYS A 96 5.72 34.99 10.97
CA LYS A 96 4.61 34.27 11.62
C LYS A 96 3.56 33.91 10.58
N HIS A 97 3.19 32.64 10.52
CA HIS A 97 2.02 32.24 9.73
C HIS A 97 0.75 32.59 10.49
N ILE A 98 -0.26 33.08 9.76
CA ILE A 98 -1.53 33.53 10.33
C ILE A 98 -2.64 32.58 9.91
N PHE A 99 -3.34 32.01 10.87
CA PHE A 99 -4.47 31.12 10.65
C PHE A 99 -5.77 31.94 10.72
N ILE A 100 -6.55 31.92 9.65
CA ILE A 100 -7.79 32.70 9.54
C ILE A 100 -8.94 31.80 9.13
N TYR A 101 -10.16 32.22 9.46
CA TYR A 101 -11.37 31.60 8.93
C TYR A 101 -11.95 32.41 7.77
N ILE A 102 -12.40 31.69 6.75
CA ILE A 102 -12.93 32.23 5.50
C ILE A 102 -14.30 31.63 5.17
N ARG A 103 -15.08 32.37 4.38
CA ARG A 103 -16.24 31.84 3.66
C ARG A 103 -15.80 31.27 2.31
N ASN A 104 -16.12 30.01 2.06
CA ASN A 104 -15.61 29.24 0.92
C ASN A 104 -15.89 29.88 -0.46
N ARG A 105 -17.09 30.45 -0.65
CA ARG A 105 -17.51 31.02 -1.95
C ARG A 105 -16.60 32.11 -2.51
N PHE A 106 -15.82 32.78 -1.67
CA PHE A 106 -14.93 33.85 -2.09
C PHE A 106 -13.54 33.37 -2.48
N VAL A 107 -13.17 32.14 -2.12
CA VAL A 107 -11.81 31.63 -2.33
C VAL A 107 -11.78 30.70 -3.56
N PRO A 108 -11.05 31.06 -4.64
CA PRO A 108 -11.13 30.37 -5.92
C PRO A 108 -10.95 28.85 -5.87
N HIS A 109 -9.93 28.37 -5.14
CA HIS A 109 -9.68 26.92 -5.08
C HIS A 109 -10.79 26.14 -4.36
N MET A 110 -11.46 26.75 -3.36
CA MET A 110 -12.58 26.12 -2.66
C MET A 110 -13.81 25.96 -3.56
N VAL A 111 -14.04 26.93 -4.45
CA VAL A 111 -15.09 26.84 -5.47
C VAL A 111 -14.76 25.75 -6.49
N LEU A 112 -13.49 25.67 -6.93
CA LEU A 112 -13.04 24.66 -7.90
C LEU A 112 -13.11 23.23 -7.37
N THR A 113 -12.86 23.02 -6.07
CA THR A 113 -12.91 21.69 -5.43
C THR A 113 -14.32 21.27 -5.00
N GLY A 114 -15.34 22.12 -5.20
CA GLY A 114 -16.72 21.81 -4.87
C GLY A 114 -17.01 21.82 -3.37
N SER A 115 -16.25 22.58 -2.58
CA SER A 115 -16.54 22.78 -1.15
C SER A 115 -17.91 23.44 -0.95
N GLU A 116 -18.53 23.22 0.21
CA GLU A 116 -19.79 23.89 0.56
C GLU A 116 -19.59 25.40 0.55
N LEU A 117 -20.24 26.11 -0.39
CA LEU A 117 -19.98 27.53 -0.67
C LEU A 117 -20.27 28.43 0.54
N GLU A 118 -21.32 28.10 1.30
CA GLU A 118 -21.66 28.78 2.54
C GLU A 118 -20.97 28.17 3.77
N GLY A 119 -20.02 27.25 3.57
CA GLY A 119 -19.19 26.71 4.64
C GLY A 119 -18.14 27.71 5.12
N THR A 120 -17.75 27.57 6.40
CA THR A 120 -16.58 28.25 6.97
C THR A 120 -15.40 27.29 6.95
N HIS A 121 -14.25 27.74 6.46
CA HIS A 121 -13.01 26.96 6.38
C HIS A 121 -11.83 27.72 6.97
N SER A 122 -10.79 27.01 7.37
CA SER A 122 -9.57 27.60 7.91
C SER A 122 -8.48 27.58 6.85
N ILE A 123 -7.78 28.69 6.62
CA ILE A 123 -6.61 28.79 5.73
C ILE A 123 -5.43 29.45 6.45
N THR A 124 -4.22 29.32 5.89
CA THR A 124 -3.00 29.94 6.44
C THR A 124 -2.48 31.02 5.51
N LEU A 125 -2.31 32.25 5.99
CA LEU A 125 -1.52 33.29 5.33
C LEU A 125 -0.04 33.08 5.69
N ILE A 126 0.82 32.98 4.67
CA ILE A 126 2.26 32.75 4.83
C ILE A 126 3.06 34.05 4.69
N SER A 127 2.70 34.88 3.71
CA SER A 127 3.39 36.15 3.44
C SER A 127 2.45 37.13 2.74
N HIS A 128 2.80 38.41 2.78
CA HIS A 128 2.11 39.48 2.06
C HIS A 128 3.12 40.31 1.25
N ASP A 129 2.88 40.44 -0.04
CA ASP A 129 3.54 41.43 -0.89
C ASP A 129 2.71 42.72 -0.89
N ALA A 130 3.17 43.71 -0.13
CA ALA A 130 2.49 45.00 -0.02
C ALA A 130 2.57 45.85 -1.30
N GLY A 131 3.53 45.59 -2.20
CA GLY A 131 3.64 46.29 -3.48
C GLY A 131 2.54 45.87 -4.46
N GLU A 132 2.25 44.57 -4.48
CA GLU A 132 1.24 43.97 -5.37
C GLU A 132 -0.12 43.77 -4.68
N ASN A 133 -0.20 43.97 -3.36
CA ASN A 133 -1.37 43.63 -2.51
C ASN A 133 -1.78 42.15 -2.66
N ILE A 134 -0.80 41.25 -2.60
CA ILE A 134 -1.00 39.81 -2.78
C ILE A 134 -0.59 39.05 -1.52
N TYR A 135 -1.49 38.20 -1.01
CA TYR A 135 -1.19 37.24 0.05
C TYR A 135 -0.86 35.88 -0.53
N ARG A 136 0.22 35.27 -0.06
CA ARG A 136 0.47 33.84 -0.26
C ARG A 136 -0.29 33.05 0.80
N VAL A 137 -1.10 32.11 0.34
CA VAL A 137 -2.02 31.30 1.13
C VAL A 137 -1.69 29.83 0.96
N TRP A 138 -1.65 29.13 2.09
CA TRP A 138 -1.54 27.70 2.13
C TRP A 138 -2.79 27.05 2.71
N ASP A 139 -3.27 26.06 1.99
CA ASP A 139 -4.39 25.20 2.33
C ASP A 139 -4.21 23.86 1.61
N TYR A 140 -3.70 22.83 2.30
CA TYR A 140 -3.28 21.59 1.66
C TYR A 140 -4.31 21.03 0.65
N PRO A 141 -3.90 20.64 -0.57
CA PRO A 141 -2.54 20.64 -1.12
C PRO A 141 -2.16 21.96 -1.84
N PHE A 142 -2.97 23.01 -1.69
CA PHE A 142 -2.82 24.29 -2.37
C PHE A 142 -1.81 25.21 -1.67
N ASP A 143 -0.93 25.78 -2.48
CA ASP A 143 -0.07 26.91 -2.15
C ASP A 143 -0.29 27.94 -3.28
N LYS A 144 -0.98 29.03 -2.97
CA LYS A 144 -1.57 29.95 -3.95
C LYS A 144 -1.41 31.39 -3.52
N GLU A 145 -1.43 32.27 -4.51
CA GLU A 145 -1.44 33.72 -4.31
C GLU A 145 -2.85 34.26 -4.57
N TYR A 146 -3.35 35.09 -3.66
CA TYR A 146 -4.62 35.77 -3.79
C TYR A 146 -4.46 37.26 -3.55
N GLU A 147 -5.15 38.06 -4.36
CA GLU A 147 -5.26 39.49 -4.15
C GLU A 147 -5.93 39.80 -2.80
N LEU A 148 -5.53 40.90 -2.16
CA LEU A 148 -6.04 41.37 -0.86
C LEU A 148 -7.58 41.37 -0.81
N HIS A 149 -8.24 41.82 -1.87
CA HIS A 149 -9.71 41.91 -1.90
C HIS A 149 -10.39 40.54 -1.74
N ILE A 150 -9.77 39.45 -2.22
CA ILE A 150 -10.29 38.08 -2.07
C ILE A 150 -10.25 37.67 -0.60
N ILE A 151 -9.12 37.92 0.08
CA ILE A 151 -8.95 37.58 1.49
C ILE A 151 -9.88 38.42 2.36
N GLN A 152 -9.97 39.72 2.09
CA GLN A 152 -10.89 40.63 2.77
C GLN A 152 -12.33 40.15 2.66
N GLU A 153 -12.83 39.89 1.45
CA GLU A 153 -14.20 39.43 1.24
C GLU A 153 -14.46 38.09 1.93
N ALA A 154 -13.52 37.14 1.83
CA ALA A 154 -13.64 35.83 2.44
C ALA A 154 -13.70 35.89 3.98
N CYS A 155 -12.82 36.66 4.62
CA CYS A 155 -12.79 36.84 6.08
C CYS A 155 -13.97 37.68 6.60
N ASN A 156 -14.33 38.74 5.88
CA ASN A 156 -15.45 39.62 6.25
C ASN A 156 -16.79 38.88 6.18
N HIS A 157 -16.89 37.80 5.41
CA HIS A 157 -18.08 36.95 5.35
C HIS A 157 -17.98 35.65 6.15
N SER A 158 -16.84 35.35 6.78
CA SER A 158 -16.70 34.22 7.71
C SER A 158 -17.61 34.40 8.93
N THR A 159 -18.15 33.30 9.47
CA THR A 159 -18.86 33.32 10.76
C THR A 159 -17.92 33.46 11.95
N ILE A 160 -16.65 33.12 11.77
CA ILE A 160 -15.62 33.18 12.82
C ILE A 160 -14.73 34.39 12.52
N LYS A 161 -14.59 35.26 13.53
CA LYS A 161 -14.10 36.64 13.44
C LYS A 161 -12.83 36.82 14.27
N GLU A 162 -11.86 35.97 13.97
CA GLU A 162 -10.56 35.96 14.64
C GLU A 162 -9.48 35.51 13.66
N PHE A 163 -8.26 36.00 13.90
CA PHE A 163 -7.06 35.38 13.36
C PHE A 163 -6.25 34.83 14.52
N SER A 164 -5.39 33.85 14.24
CA SER A 164 -4.48 33.34 15.26
C SER A 164 -3.11 33.04 14.69
N TYR A 165 -2.12 32.91 15.57
CA TYR A 165 -0.77 32.53 15.24
C TYR A 165 -0.15 31.71 16.37
N ILE A 166 0.90 30.94 16.05
CA ILE A 166 1.58 30.11 17.03
C ILE A 166 2.83 30.80 17.59
N THR A 167 2.99 30.65 18.91
CA THR A 167 4.23 30.92 19.63
C THR A 167 4.78 29.62 20.21
N ILE A 168 6.11 29.55 20.29
CA ILE A 168 6.82 28.40 20.85
C ILE A 168 7.95 28.88 21.74
N ASP A 169 7.98 28.41 22.99
CA ASP A 169 9.16 28.52 23.85
C ASP A 169 10.09 27.34 23.57
N LYS A 170 11.25 27.62 22.99
CA LYS A 170 12.23 26.59 22.62
C LYS A 170 12.78 25.83 23.82
N ASN A 171 12.93 26.48 24.98
CA ASN A 171 13.45 25.81 26.16
C ASN A 171 12.41 24.84 26.74
N GLU A 172 11.12 25.18 26.66
CA GLU A 172 10.03 24.27 27.02
C GLU A 172 9.92 23.11 26.04
N TYR A 173 10.01 23.39 24.74
CA TYR A 173 10.02 22.36 23.71
C TYR A 173 11.19 21.37 23.89
N ASP A 174 12.41 21.86 24.15
CA ASP A 174 13.58 21.01 24.38
C ASP A 174 13.39 20.10 25.60
N ARG A 175 12.78 20.63 26.69
CA ARG A 175 12.41 19.82 27.87
C ARG A 175 11.33 18.79 27.54
N PHE A 176 10.32 19.18 26.78
CA PHE A 176 9.26 18.27 26.33
C PHE A 176 9.86 17.10 25.56
N GLN A 177 10.73 17.35 24.58
CA GLN A 177 11.38 16.30 23.81
C GLN A 177 12.22 15.35 24.69
N GLN A 178 12.88 15.85 25.73
CA GLN A 178 13.64 15.00 26.65
C GLN A 178 12.75 14.11 27.52
N ASN A 179 11.54 14.57 27.83
CA ASN A 179 10.60 13.87 28.72
C ASN A 179 9.68 12.89 27.97
N THR A 180 9.41 13.13 26.68
CA THR A 180 8.45 12.33 25.89
C THR A 180 8.76 10.84 25.91
N LYS A 181 10.04 10.44 25.98
CA LYS A 181 10.42 9.02 26.03
C LYS A 181 9.90 8.32 27.29
N ASN A 182 9.96 8.99 28.44
CA ASN A 182 9.43 8.45 29.69
C ASN A 182 7.89 8.46 29.71
N ASP A 183 7.29 9.56 29.26
CA ASP A 183 5.83 9.69 29.18
C ASP A 183 5.24 8.64 28.25
N PHE A 184 5.87 8.43 27.09
CA PHE A 184 5.54 7.38 26.14
C PHE A 184 5.61 5.99 26.74
N LYS A 185 6.69 5.66 27.45
CA LYS A 185 6.83 4.35 28.09
C LYS A 185 5.67 4.09 29.05
N GLN A 186 5.35 5.05 29.92
CA GLN A 186 4.25 4.89 30.88
C GLN A 186 2.90 4.79 30.19
N TRP A 187 2.66 5.66 29.20
CA TRP A 187 1.41 5.66 28.44
C TRP A 187 1.19 4.35 27.68
N MET A 188 2.20 3.89 26.93
CA MET A 188 2.10 2.67 26.14
C MET A 188 1.89 1.43 27.02
N LEU A 189 2.52 1.34 28.20
CA LEU A 189 2.30 0.24 29.14
C LEU A 189 0.85 0.17 29.64
N ASN A 190 0.17 1.32 29.75
CA ASN A 190 -1.21 1.44 30.19
C ASN A 190 -2.26 1.34 29.06
N SER A 191 -1.86 1.24 27.80
CA SER A 191 -2.81 1.16 26.66
C SER A 191 -3.46 -0.22 26.55
N ASP A 192 -4.79 -0.35 26.60
CA ASP A 192 -5.45 -1.67 26.58
C ASP A 192 -5.67 -2.25 25.18
N GLY A 193 -5.73 -1.41 24.14
CA GLY A 193 -5.83 -1.83 22.73
C GLY A 193 -7.20 -2.36 22.30
N ASN A 194 -8.08 -2.73 23.23
CA ASN A 194 -9.51 -3.09 23.06
C ASN A 194 -9.86 -3.81 21.72
N PHE A 195 -9.05 -4.77 21.30
CA PHE A 195 -9.10 -5.34 19.94
C PHE A 195 -10.39 -6.12 19.64
N HIS A 196 -11.17 -6.47 20.65
CA HIS A 196 -12.49 -7.10 20.51
C HIS A 196 -13.47 -6.26 19.65
N TYR A 197 -13.27 -4.94 19.56
CA TYR A 197 -14.09 -4.06 18.72
C TYR A 197 -13.91 -4.34 17.22
N TYR A 198 -12.83 -5.00 16.79
CA TYR A 198 -12.73 -5.54 15.43
C TYR A 198 -13.75 -6.65 15.16
N GLU A 199 -14.07 -7.47 16.17
CA GLU A 199 -15.11 -8.51 16.05
C GLU A 199 -16.49 -7.88 15.90
N ARG A 200 -16.76 -6.80 16.66
CA ARG A 200 -17.99 -6.00 16.50
C ARG A 200 -18.07 -5.40 15.11
N LEU A 201 -16.98 -4.83 14.61
CA LEU A 201 -16.92 -4.24 13.27
C LEU A 201 -17.18 -5.27 12.18
N ARG A 202 -16.59 -6.47 12.27
CA ARG A 202 -16.87 -7.59 11.36
C ARG A 202 -18.35 -7.97 11.37
N LYS A 203 -18.97 -8.04 12.55
CA LYS A 203 -20.40 -8.31 12.67
C LYS A 203 -21.27 -7.23 12.00
N VAL A 204 -20.96 -5.95 12.23
CA VAL A 204 -21.64 -4.83 11.57
C VAL A 204 -21.55 -4.94 10.05
N MET A 205 -20.38 -5.28 9.52
CA MET A 205 -20.17 -5.45 8.08
C MET A 205 -20.95 -6.64 7.49
N SER A 206 -21.08 -7.73 8.24
CA SER A 206 -21.85 -8.91 7.80
C SER A 206 -23.36 -8.70 7.86
N ASP A 207 -23.85 -7.97 8.86
CA ASP A 207 -25.29 -7.80 9.12
C ASP A 207 -25.92 -6.65 8.31
N SER A 208 -25.13 -5.65 7.88
CA SER A 208 -25.63 -4.49 7.13
C SER A 208 -24.52 -3.83 6.32
N CYS A 209 -24.55 -4.00 4.99
CA CYS A 209 -23.65 -3.28 4.08
C CYS A 209 -24.29 -1.99 3.51
N PRO A 210 -24.36 -0.90 4.31
CA PRO A 210 -24.31 0.45 3.73
C PRO A 210 -23.46 1.49 4.50
N ALA A 211 -22.61 1.11 5.47
CA ALA A 211 -21.80 2.05 6.25
C ALA A 211 -20.41 2.34 5.64
N ALA A 212 -20.27 2.38 4.32
CA ALA A 212 -18.96 2.46 3.66
C ALA A 212 -18.15 3.71 4.09
N LYS A 213 -18.80 4.87 4.26
CA LYS A 213 -18.13 6.12 4.63
C LYS A 213 -17.52 6.10 6.04
N THR A 214 -18.23 5.57 7.03
CA THR A 214 -17.73 5.47 8.40
C THR A 214 -16.65 4.40 8.50
N LEU A 215 -16.79 3.26 7.82
CA LEU A 215 -15.73 2.24 7.74
C LEU A 215 -14.46 2.78 7.08
N ILE A 216 -14.57 3.50 5.96
CA ILE A 216 -13.43 4.17 5.31
C ILE A 216 -12.74 5.13 6.29
N SER A 217 -13.52 5.89 7.07
CA SER A 217 -12.99 6.81 8.07
C SER A 217 -12.30 6.06 9.22
N PHE A 218 -12.89 4.97 9.71
CA PHE A 218 -12.36 4.15 10.78
C PHE A 218 -10.96 3.61 10.42
N PHE A 219 -10.84 2.94 9.27
CA PHE A 219 -9.55 2.40 8.84
C PHE A 219 -8.55 3.49 8.45
N GLY A 220 -9.03 4.65 8.01
CA GLY A 220 -8.20 5.83 7.82
C GLY A 220 -7.56 6.37 9.09
N VAL A 221 -8.34 6.45 10.18
CA VAL A 221 -7.84 6.85 11.50
C VAL A 221 -6.84 5.81 12.03
N VAL A 222 -7.16 4.51 11.94
CA VAL A 222 -6.21 3.44 12.31
C VAL A 222 -4.91 3.55 11.50
N ALA A 223 -5.01 3.69 10.18
CA ALA A 223 -3.85 3.79 9.32
C ALA A 223 -2.95 4.98 9.69
N LEU A 224 -3.53 6.17 9.84
CA LEU A 224 -2.77 7.38 10.17
C LEU A 224 -2.16 7.30 11.57
N SER A 225 -2.94 6.86 12.56
CA SER A 225 -2.50 6.66 13.94
C SER A 225 -1.22 5.81 14.01
N ARG A 226 -1.22 4.65 13.34
CA ARG A 226 -0.13 3.68 13.41
C ARG A 226 1.09 4.18 12.68
N LYS A 227 0.89 4.94 11.60
CA LYS A 227 1.97 5.58 10.86
C LYS A 227 2.61 6.73 11.64
N MET A 228 1.84 7.57 12.32
CA MET A 228 2.39 8.61 13.21
C MET A 228 3.25 7.98 14.32
N LEU A 229 2.74 6.93 14.97
CA LEU A 229 3.50 6.24 16.01
C LEU A 229 4.79 5.62 15.44
N SER A 230 4.72 5.02 14.24
CA SER A 230 5.91 4.44 13.60
C SER A 230 7.04 5.46 13.47
N GLN A 231 6.73 6.70 13.11
CA GLN A 231 7.75 7.76 12.99
C GLN A 231 8.33 8.16 14.34
N TYR A 232 7.50 8.20 15.38
CA TYR A 232 7.98 8.46 16.73
C TYR A 232 8.95 7.36 17.20
N ILE A 233 8.57 6.09 17.05
CA ILE A 233 9.41 5.00 17.55
C ILE A 233 10.68 4.79 16.72
N GLU A 234 10.64 5.10 15.43
CA GLU A 234 11.84 5.13 14.57
C GLU A 234 12.80 6.22 15.03
N LYS A 235 12.30 7.44 15.28
CA LYS A 235 13.11 8.56 15.76
C LYS A 235 13.74 8.29 17.12
N GLU A 236 12.98 7.71 18.05
CA GLU A 236 13.44 7.44 19.41
C GLU A 236 14.30 6.16 19.53
N GLU A 237 14.64 5.56 18.38
CA GLU A 237 15.51 4.39 18.23
C GLU A 237 15.01 3.16 19.01
N TYR A 238 13.69 2.97 19.07
CA TYR A 238 13.13 1.69 19.51
C TYR A 238 13.41 0.60 18.49
N SER A 239 13.25 -0.67 18.89
CA SER A 239 13.54 -1.81 18.02
C SER A 239 12.86 -1.69 16.65
N ARG A 240 13.67 -1.77 15.59
CA ARG A 240 13.25 -1.62 14.18
C ARG A 240 12.08 -2.52 13.78
N ILE A 241 11.93 -3.67 14.43
CA ILE A 241 10.82 -4.59 14.17
C ILE A 241 9.45 -4.00 14.51
N HIS A 242 9.35 -3.22 15.59
CA HIS A 242 8.11 -2.59 16.02
C HIS A 242 7.72 -1.48 15.05
N PHE A 243 8.72 -0.75 14.54
CA PHE A 243 8.56 0.20 13.45
C PHE A 243 8.00 -0.46 12.18
N GLU A 244 8.63 -1.54 11.72
CA GLU A 244 8.20 -2.26 10.52
C GLU A 244 6.78 -2.84 10.67
N ARG A 245 6.43 -3.33 11.87
CA ARG A 245 5.07 -3.81 12.18
C ARG A 245 4.03 -2.72 12.13
N LEU A 246 4.27 -1.57 12.76
CA LEU A 246 3.34 -0.43 12.70
C LEU A 246 3.12 0.05 11.27
N LEU A 247 4.18 0.13 10.47
CA LEU A 247 4.04 0.45 9.05
C LEU A 247 3.18 -0.57 8.31
N ARG A 248 3.33 -1.86 8.61
CA ARG A 248 2.53 -2.89 7.98
C ARG A 248 1.07 -2.87 8.41
N ILE A 249 0.80 -2.66 9.70
CA ILE A 249 -0.55 -2.45 10.25
C ILE A 249 -1.20 -1.26 9.53
N SER A 250 -0.48 -0.14 9.42
CA SER A 250 -0.94 1.05 8.69
C SER A 250 -1.27 0.74 7.23
N ASN A 251 -0.39 0.03 6.53
CA ASN A 251 -0.60 -0.35 5.13
C ASN A 251 -1.79 -1.31 4.96
N LEU A 252 -1.97 -2.29 5.84
CA LEU A 252 -3.10 -3.22 5.78
C LEU A 252 -4.43 -2.49 6.03
N ALA A 253 -4.47 -1.56 6.99
CA ALA A 253 -5.63 -0.69 7.19
C ALA A 253 -5.94 0.17 5.95
N GLU A 254 -4.91 0.72 5.27
CA GLU A 254 -5.08 1.42 3.99
C GLU A 254 -5.61 0.51 2.87
N ILE A 255 -5.12 -0.73 2.77
CA ILE A 255 -5.62 -1.72 1.81
C ILE A 255 -7.10 -2.00 2.08
N ILE A 256 -7.49 -2.22 3.34
CA ILE A 256 -8.89 -2.42 3.73
C ILE A 256 -9.73 -1.21 3.32
N LYS A 257 -9.27 0.00 3.63
CA LYS A 257 -9.92 1.25 3.23
C LYS A 257 -10.13 1.33 1.71
N GLN A 258 -9.11 1.04 0.90
CA GLN A 258 -9.21 1.05 -0.55
C GLN A 258 -10.20 0.00 -1.08
N LYS A 259 -10.24 -1.19 -0.48
CA LYS A 259 -11.22 -2.22 -0.80
C LYS A 259 -12.65 -1.76 -0.48
N LEU A 260 -12.85 -1.06 0.64
CA LEU A 260 -14.13 -0.48 1.03
C LEU A 260 -14.58 0.64 0.06
N VAL A 261 -13.65 1.49 -0.41
CA VAL A 261 -13.95 2.48 -1.46
C VAL A 261 -14.43 1.80 -2.75
N ARG A 262 -13.81 0.67 -3.13
CA ARG A 262 -14.26 -0.10 -4.31
C ARG A 262 -15.64 -0.71 -4.09
N LEU A 263 -15.88 -1.28 -2.91
CA LEU A 263 -17.18 -1.81 -2.51
C LEU A 263 -18.28 -0.72 -2.53
N SER A 264 -17.95 0.52 -2.16
CA SER A 264 -18.94 1.62 -2.18
C SER A 264 -19.36 2.07 -3.58
N VAL A 265 -18.61 1.67 -4.61
CA VAL A 265 -18.87 2.06 -6.02
C VAL A 265 -19.32 0.87 -6.87
N SER A 266 -19.01 -0.37 -6.46
CA SER A 266 -19.30 -1.59 -7.22
C SER A 266 -19.94 -2.66 -6.33
N GLU A 267 -21.17 -3.06 -6.68
CA GLU A 267 -21.96 -4.07 -5.95
C GLU A 267 -21.37 -5.50 -5.99
N ASN A 268 -20.45 -5.80 -6.92
CA ASN A 268 -19.90 -7.15 -7.12
C ASN A 268 -18.57 -7.44 -6.37
N TYR A 269 -18.23 -6.68 -5.33
CA TYR A 269 -16.95 -6.87 -4.63
C TYR A 269 -17.04 -7.92 -3.51
N ASN A 270 -16.04 -8.80 -3.40
CA ASN A 270 -16.01 -9.89 -2.44
C ASN A 270 -15.70 -9.40 -1.00
N ILE A 271 -16.71 -9.41 -0.13
CA ILE A 271 -16.64 -8.99 1.29
C ILE A 271 -15.78 -9.92 2.15
N GLU A 272 -15.73 -11.24 1.86
CA GLU A 272 -14.93 -12.22 2.62
C GLU A 272 -13.45 -11.79 2.67
N LYS A 273 -12.89 -11.33 1.54
CA LYS A 273 -11.52 -10.82 1.48
C LYS A 273 -11.27 -9.56 2.29
N ILE A 274 -12.32 -8.81 2.66
CA ILE A 274 -12.19 -7.67 3.57
C ILE A 274 -12.22 -8.18 5.02
N LEU A 275 -13.14 -9.10 5.33
CA LEU A 275 -13.25 -9.71 6.66
C LEU A 275 -11.96 -10.45 7.07
N THR A 276 -11.37 -11.23 6.17
CA THR A 276 -10.07 -11.88 6.41
C THR A 276 -8.96 -10.86 6.69
N ASN A 277 -8.91 -9.76 5.94
CA ASN A 277 -7.92 -8.71 6.18
C ASN A 277 -8.13 -8.01 7.54
N ILE A 278 -9.38 -7.87 8.00
CA ILE A 278 -9.68 -7.29 9.32
C ILE A 278 -9.23 -8.25 10.44
N GLU A 279 -9.42 -9.55 10.28
CA GLU A 279 -8.90 -10.57 11.21
C GLU A 279 -7.38 -10.52 11.31
N GLU A 280 -6.71 -10.41 10.16
CA GLU A 280 -5.26 -10.26 10.10
C GLU A 280 -4.81 -8.97 10.80
N LEU A 281 -5.46 -7.83 10.52
CA LEU A 281 -5.15 -6.56 11.16
C LEU A 281 -5.30 -6.63 12.69
N GLN A 282 -6.41 -7.21 13.17
CA GLN A 282 -6.67 -7.42 14.60
C GLN A 282 -5.54 -8.22 15.26
N LYS A 283 -5.12 -9.32 14.63
CA LYS A 283 -4.04 -10.17 15.12
C LYS A 283 -2.71 -9.41 15.18
N MET A 284 -2.38 -8.67 14.11
CA MET A 284 -1.13 -7.91 14.03
C MET A 284 -1.05 -6.81 15.09
N GLU A 285 -2.13 -6.07 15.35
CA GLU A 285 -2.13 -5.05 16.39
C GLU A 285 -2.00 -5.63 17.79
N HIS A 286 -2.66 -6.77 18.05
CA HIS A 286 -2.55 -7.45 19.33
C HIS A 286 -1.13 -7.94 19.58
N GLU A 287 -0.52 -8.62 18.61
CA GLU A 287 0.88 -9.08 18.67
C GLU A 287 1.86 -7.92 18.85
N PHE A 288 1.65 -6.80 18.14
CA PHE A 288 2.45 -5.60 18.31
C PHE A 288 2.39 -5.07 19.74
N LEU A 289 1.18 -4.86 20.27
CA LEU A 289 1.00 -4.23 21.58
C LEU A 289 1.60 -5.08 22.70
N GLU A 290 1.32 -6.40 22.70
CA GLU A 290 1.84 -7.33 23.71
C GLU A 290 3.37 -7.40 23.69
N GLU A 291 3.96 -7.56 22.49
CA GLU A 291 5.41 -7.71 22.37
C GLU A 291 6.14 -6.40 22.66
N PHE A 292 5.60 -5.27 22.23
CA PHE A 292 6.21 -3.98 22.48
C PHE A 292 6.12 -3.58 23.96
N LYS A 293 4.97 -3.82 24.62
CA LYS A 293 4.85 -3.64 26.07
C LYS A 293 5.85 -4.51 26.84
N ARG A 294 6.03 -5.77 26.45
CA ARG A 294 7.05 -6.65 27.06
C ARG A 294 8.44 -6.05 26.95
N GLU A 295 8.81 -5.57 25.76
CA GLU A 295 10.12 -4.94 25.54
C GLU A 295 10.27 -3.66 26.38
N LEU A 296 9.25 -2.80 26.43
CA LEU A 296 9.26 -1.59 27.26
C LEU A 296 9.40 -1.89 28.76
N ALA A 297 8.72 -2.94 29.24
CA ALA A 297 8.74 -3.34 30.65
C ALA A 297 10.08 -3.97 31.06
N THR A 298 10.65 -4.82 30.20
CA THR A 298 11.85 -5.63 30.53
C THR A 298 13.16 -5.02 30.05
N GLY A 299 13.12 -4.16 29.04
CA GLY A 299 14.30 -3.70 28.30
C GLY A 299 14.94 -4.78 27.43
N ILE A 300 14.30 -5.96 27.30
CA ILE A 300 14.83 -7.08 26.51
C ILE A 300 14.21 -7.02 25.13
N GLU A 301 15.02 -6.64 24.15
CA GLU A 301 14.65 -6.75 22.74
C GLU A 301 14.44 -8.22 22.36
N THR A 302 13.42 -8.47 21.56
CA THR A 302 13.21 -9.81 21.01
C THR A 302 14.21 -10.03 19.86
N ASP A 303 15.00 -11.10 19.92
CA ASP A 303 15.97 -11.42 18.88
C ASP A 303 15.29 -12.02 17.63
N TYR A 304 14.62 -11.17 16.85
CA TYR A 304 13.95 -11.62 15.62
C TYR A 304 14.92 -12.20 14.59
N LYS A 305 16.23 -11.91 14.68
CA LYS A 305 17.22 -12.47 13.75
C LYS A 305 17.39 -13.97 13.93
N SER A 306 17.06 -14.51 15.10
CA SER A 306 17.09 -15.95 15.39
C SER A 306 15.73 -16.61 15.32
N ILE A 307 14.64 -15.85 15.14
CA ILE A 307 13.30 -16.41 14.95
C ILE A 307 13.23 -17.09 13.59
N LYS A 308 12.83 -18.36 13.61
CA LYS A 308 12.56 -19.15 12.42
C LYS A 308 11.10 -18.95 12.00
N PRO A 309 10.81 -18.76 10.71
CA PRO A 309 9.43 -18.69 10.23
C PRO A 309 8.73 -20.04 10.40
N ALA A 310 7.40 -20.02 10.40
CA ALA A 310 6.62 -21.25 10.29
C ALA A 310 6.76 -21.84 8.87
N ALA A 311 6.69 -23.16 8.74
CA ALA A 311 6.58 -23.79 7.43
C ALA A 311 5.27 -23.34 6.75
N PRO A 312 5.22 -23.37 5.40
CA PRO A 312 3.96 -23.13 4.68
C PRO A 312 2.85 -24.05 5.18
N ALA A 313 1.61 -23.58 5.20
CA ALA A 313 0.46 -24.41 5.50
C ALA A 313 -0.24 -24.82 4.21
N GLN A 314 -0.98 -25.93 4.23
CA GLN A 314 -1.89 -26.35 3.16
C GLN A 314 -1.28 -26.29 1.73
N ILE A 315 -0.23 -27.09 1.45
CA ILE A 315 0.26 -27.20 0.06
C ILE A 315 -0.83 -27.85 -0.80
N ASN A 316 -1.34 -27.10 -1.75
CA ASN A 316 -2.38 -27.51 -2.68
C ASN A 316 -1.79 -27.74 -4.08
N VAL A 317 -2.17 -28.86 -4.70
CA VAL A 317 -1.83 -29.15 -6.09
C VAL A 317 -2.90 -28.55 -6.98
N LYS A 318 -2.59 -27.42 -7.63
CA LYS A 318 -3.53 -26.74 -8.53
C LYS A 318 -3.71 -27.53 -9.82
N HIS A 319 -2.59 -27.89 -10.47
CA HIS A 319 -2.58 -28.64 -11.73
C HIS A 319 -1.33 -29.53 -11.85
N LEU A 320 -1.45 -30.61 -12.63
CA LEU A 320 -0.38 -31.53 -12.97
C LEU A 320 -0.34 -31.74 -14.48
N THR A 321 0.86 -31.91 -15.02
CA THR A 321 1.09 -32.33 -16.41
C THR A 321 2.05 -33.51 -16.44
N ASP A 322 2.47 -33.90 -17.63
CA ASP A 322 3.48 -34.93 -17.87
C ASP A 322 4.89 -34.51 -17.43
N THR A 323 5.15 -33.20 -17.31
CA THR A 323 6.48 -32.68 -16.93
C THR A 323 6.46 -31.55 -15.91
N SER A 324 5.30 -31.23 -15.34
CA SER A 324 5.19 -30.15 -14.37
C SER A 324 4.14 -30.37 -13.28
N ALA A 325 4.33 -29.70 -12.15
CA ALA A 325 3.38 -29.61 -11.05
C ALA A 325 3.21 -28.15 -10.64
N TRP A 326 1.98 -27.64 -10.70
CA TRP A 326 1.63 -26.31 -10.22
C TRP A 326 1.09 -26.42 -8.79
N LEU A 327 1.82 -25.85 -7.85
CA LEU A 327 1.47 -25.82 -6.43
C LEU A 327 1.15 -24.40 -5.94
N THR A 328 0.30 -24.33 -4.92
CA THR A 328 0.02 -23.13 -4.11
C THR A 328 0.05 -23.50 -2.63
N TRP A 329 0.24 -22.54 -1.72
CA TRP A 329 0.19 -22.80 -0.27
C TRP A 329 -0.27 -21.58 0.52
N ASP A 330 -0.74 -21.82 1.73
CA ASP A 330 -1.14 -20.78 2.66
C ASP A 330 0.07 -20.25 3.46
N ASN A 331 0.15 -18.94 3.61
CA ASN A 331 1.10 -18.30 4.50
C ASN A 331 0.49 -18.14 5.90
N SER A 332 0.66 -19.13 6.79
CA SER A 332 0.03 -19.18 8.13
C SER A 332 0.47 -18.07 9.11
N ARG A 333 1.57 -17.38 8.82
CA ARG A 333 1.99 -16.15 9.54
C ARG A 333 2.00 -14.91 8.64
N GLY A 334 1.25 -14.99 7.53
CA GLY A 334 0.79 -13.92 6.64
C GLY A 334 1.70 -12.71 6.61
N GLU A 335 2.63 -12.65 5.65
CA GLU A 335 3.26 -11.40 5.21
C GLU A 335 4.03 -10.57 6.30
N ILE A 336 4.07 -11.04 7.56
CA ILE A 336 4.94 -10.70 8.73
C ILE A 336 6.34 -10.26 8.33
N GLU A 337 6.85 -11.12 7.47
CA GLU A 337 8.21 -11.22 7.02
C GLU A 337 8.09 -11.38 5.51
N MET A 338 8.85 -10.62 4.73
CA MET A 338 9.07 -10.94 3.32
C MET A 338 9.73 -12.31 3.28
N LEU A 339 8.91 -13.35 3.14
CA LEU A 339 9.35 -14.72 3.06
C LEU A 339 9.74 -15.01 1.62
N LYS A 340 10.79 -15.80 1.47
CA LYS A 340 11.05 -16.58 0.27
C LYS A 340 10.89 -18.05 0.63
N TYR A 341 10.57 -18.87 -0.35
CA TYR A 341 10.30 -20.28 -0.17
C TYR A 341 11.37 -21.06 -0.91
N ASN A 342 12.05 -21.98 -0.22
CA ASN A 342 12.94 -22.93 -0.87
C ASN A 342 12.16 -24.21 -1.15
N ILE A 343 12.22 -24.66 -2.40
CA ILE A 343 11.47 -25.80 -2.90
C ILE A 343 12.45 -26.95 -3.14
N TYR A 344 12.04 -28.15 -2.74
CA TYR A 344 12.80 -29.37 -2.94
C TYR A 344 11.94 -30.42 -3.63
N VAL A 345 12.52 -31.12 -4.59
CA VAL A 345 11.92 -32.28 -5.29
C VAL A 345 12.78 -33.50 -4.94
N ASP A 346 12.17 -34.53 -4.33
CA ASP A 346 12.84 -35.73 -3.82
C ASP A 346 14.09 -35.38 -2.98
N HIS A 347 13.90 -34.45 -2.05
CA HIS A 347 14.94 -33.91 -1.15
C HIS A 347 16.06 -33.09 -1.83
N THR A 348 16.04 -32.94 -3.15
CA THR A 348 16.99 -32.12 -3.91
C THR A 348 16.47 -30.70 -4.07
N PHE A 349 17.29 -29.69 -3.78
CA PHE A 349 16.92 -28.29 -3.95
C PHE A 349 16.58 -27.98 -5.42
N TYR A 350 15.37 -27.48 -5.66
CA TYR A 350 14.87 -27.12 -6.99
C TYR A 350 15.07 -25.63 -7.27
N GLY A 351 14.76 -24.78 -6.29
CA GLY A 351 14.85 -23.33 -6.45
C GLY A 351 14.17 -22.57 -5.33
N THR A 352 14.17 -21.24 -5.47
CA THR A 352 13.56 -20.32 -4.51
C THR A 352 12.53 -19.45 -5.23
N CYS A 353 11.36 -19.22 -4.62
CA CYS A 353 10.39 -18.23 -5.10
C CYS A 353 9.94 -17.31 -3.96
N ALA A 354 9.51 -16.09 -4.29
CA ALA A 354 8.93 -15.15 -3.32
C ALA A 354 7.40 -15.30 -3.22
N ALA A 355 6.75 -15.76 -4.30
CA ALA A 355 5.32 -15.99 -4.35
C ALA A 355 4.92 -17.27 -3.58
N ASP A 356 3.66 -17.32 -3.17
CA ASP A 356 2.98 -18.44 -2.52
C ASP A 356 2.53 -19.54 -3.50
N ASN A 357 3.10 -19.53 -4.70
CA ASN A 357 2.81 -20.47 -5.77
C ASN A 357 4.04 -20.71 -6.65
N ILE A 358 4.09 -21.87 -7.31
CA ILE A 358 5.17 -22.24 -8.22
C ILE A 358 4.69 -23.28 -9.24
N ILE A 359 5.24 -23.22 -10.45
CA ILE A 359 5.17 -24.31 -11.44
C ILE A 359 6.53 -24.99 -11.48
N ILE A 360 6.62 -26.19 -10.90
CA ILE A 360 7.84 -27.03 -10.95
C ILE A 360 7.86 -27.71 -12.32
N GLY A 361 8.93 -27.55 -13.07
CA GLY A 361 9.16 -28.19 -14.37
C GLY A 361 10.11 -29.38 -14.28
N ASN A 362 10.54 -29.87 -15.45
CA ASN A 362 11.54 -30.94 -15.59
C ASN A 362 11.19 -32.27 -14.92
N LEU A 363 9.90 -32.52 -14.67
CA LEU A 363 9.46 -33.80 -14.13
C LEU A 363 9.38 -34.85 -15.25
N SER A 364 9.58 -36.11 -14.87
CA SER A 364 9.36 -37.25 -15.76
C SER A 364 7.88 -37.62 -15.79
N PRO A 365 7.34 -38.13 -16.91
CA PRO A 365 5.93 -38.52 -17.02
C PRO A 365 5.65 -39.76 -16.19
N ASP A 366 4.39 -39.93 -15.78
CA ASP A 366 3.91 -41.07 -14.99
C ASP A 366 4.79 -41.41 -13.76
N SER A 367 5.39 -40.39 -13.16
CA SER A 367 6.38 -40.53 -12.08
C SER A 367 5.89 -39.85 -10.80
N VAL A 368 6.19 -40.45 -9.66
CA VAL A 368 5.83 -39.94 -8.33
C VAL A 368 6.99 -39.13 -7.76
N TYR A 369 6.68 -37.95 -7.21
CA TYR A 369 7.63 -37.03 -6.60
C TYR A 369 7.17 -36.63 -5.20
N SER A 370 8.13 -36.47 -4.29
CA SER A 370 7.94 -35.82 -3.00
C SER A 370 8.40 -34.36 -3.10
N ILE A 371 7.46 -33.43 -2.98
CA ILE A 371 7.76 -32.00 -3.00
C ILE A 371 7.70 -31.48 -1.59
N SER A 372 8.75 -30.78 -1.15
CA SER A 372 8.80 -30.15 0.17
C SER A 372 9.23 -28.69 0.08
N ILE A 373 8.67 -27.85 0.94
CA ILE A 373 8.83 -26.40 0.94
C ILE A 373 9.16 -25.93 2.36
N GLU A 374 10.23 -25.13 2.49
CA GLU A 374 10.53 -24.37 3.71
C GLU A 374 10.33 -22.88 3.47
N SER A 375 9.87 -22.19 4.50
CA SER A 375 9.85 -20.74 4.54
C SER A 375 11.22 -20.23 4.96
N VAL A 376 11.69 -19.14 4.37
CA VAL A 376 12.93 -18.46 4.72
C VAL A 376 12.65 -16.98 4.88
N ASN A 377 13.00 -16.42 6.05
CA ASN A 377 12.79 -15.00 6.29
C ASN A 377 13.94 -14.12 5.78
N LYS A 378 13.79 -12.80 5.92
CA LYS A 378 14.78 -11.82 5.46
C LYS A 378 16.16 -11.95 6.14
N TRP A 379 16.23 -12.62 7.29
CA TRP A 379 17.48 -12.91 8.01
C TRP A 379 18.07 -14.27 7.64
N ASN A 380 17.54 -14.93 6.60
CA ASN A 380 17.92 -16.27 6.14
C ASN A 380 17.71 -17.37 7.19
N GLN A 381 16.83 -17.17 8.17
CA GLN A 381 16.36 -18.25 9.03
C GLN A 381 15.32 -19.08 8.28
N SER A 382 15.51 -20.40 8.29
CA SER A 382 14.58 -21.35 7.66
C SER A 382 13.63 -21.95 8.69
N SER A 383 12.43 -22.30 8.26
CA SER A 383 11.48 -23.03 9.10
C SER A 383 12.10 -24.33 9.64
N THR A 384 11.75 -24.68 10.88
CA THR A 384 12.27 -25.90 11.52
C THR A 384 11.86 -27.17 10.77
N GLU A 385 10.65 -27.15 10.21
CA GLU A 385 10.11 -28.24 9.41
C GLU A 385 9.87 -27.78 7.97
N ARG A 386 9.67 -28.75 7.08
CA ARG A 386 9.20 -28.53 5.71
C ARG A 386 7.78 -29.03 5.57
N ALA A 387 6.93 -28.23 4.96
CA ALA A 387 5.65 -28.70 4.47
C ALA A 387 5.90 -29.58 3.25
N SER A 388 5.21 -30.72 3.13
CA SER A 388 5.46 -31.67 2.05
C SER A 388 4.16 -32.20 1.44
N VAL A 389 4.21 -32.52 0.14
CA VAL A 389 3.11 -33.12 -0.63
C VAL A 389 3.69 -34.14 -1.61
N GLN A 390 2.97 -35.24 -1.84
CA GLN A 390 3.29 -36.17 -2.93
C GLN A 390 2.46 -35.81 -4.16
N VAL A 391 3.11 -35.82 -5.32
CA VAL A 391 2.45 -35.63 -6.62
C VAL A 391 2.82 -36.76 -7.58
N LYS A 392 1.92 -37.07 -8.50
CA LYS A 392 2.20 -37.98 -9.61
C LYS A 392 1.94 -37.25 -10.94
N THR A 393 2.96 -37.13 -11.78
CA THR A 393 2.80 -36.55 -13.11
C THR A 393 1.90 -37.41 -13.99
N THR A 394 1.29 -36.79 -15.00
CA THR A 394 0.44 -37.52 -15.95
C THR A 394 1.28 -38.31 -16.95
N PRO A 395 0.69 -39.25 -17.71
CA PRO A 395 1.35 -39.82 -18.87
C PRO A 395 1.78 -38.75 -19.89
N LEU A 396 2.79 -39.07 -20.70
CA LEU A 396 3.37 -38.19 -21.71
C LEU A 396 2.29 -37.58 -22.63
N LEU A 397 2.29 -36.25 -22.75
CA LEU A 397 1.34 -35.53 -23.60
C LEU A 397 1.94 -35.26 -24.97
N GLU A 398 1.53 -35.98 -26.01
CA GLU A 398 2.07 -35.81 -27.37
C GLU A 398 1.22 -34.89 -28.27
N GLU A 399 -0.04 -34.65 -27.91
CA GLU A 399 -0.98 -33.86 -28.70
C GLU A 399 -1.80 -32.92 -27.80
N GLY A 400 -2.37 -31.87 -28.37
CA GLY A 400 -3.16 -30.86 -27.63
C GLY A 400 -2.33 -29.66 -27.22
N ASN A 401 -2.75 -28.94 -26.17
CA ASN A 401 -2.05 -27.73 -25.72
C ASN A 401 -0.83 -28.09 -24.86
N LEU A 402 0.35 -28.07 -25.47
CA LEU A 402 1.64 -28.45 -24.91
C LEU A 402 2.19 -27.44 -23.89
N SER A 403 1.76 -26.17 -23.93
CA SER A 403 2.18 -25.13 -22.99
C SER A 403 1.32 -25.06 -21.72
N ARG A 404 0.19 -25.78 -21.69
CA ARG A 404 -0.77 -25.74 -20.58
C ARG A 404 -0.09 -26.12 -19.25
N TYR A 405 -0.18 -25.24 -18.26
CA TYR A 405 0.40 -25.42 -16.91
C TYR A 405 1.91 -25.73 -16.90
N LYS A 406 2.65 -25.27 -17.91
CA LYS A 406 4.11 -25.40 -17.99
C LYS A 406 4.83 -24.20 -17.36
N PRO A 407 6.09 -24.33 -16.94
CA PRO A 407 6.87 -23.19 -16.46
C PRO A 407 6.97 -22.09 -17.52
N VAL A 408 6.83 -20.83 -17.08
CA VAL A 408 6.92 -19.64 -17.92
C VAL A 408 7.87 -18.65 -17.27
N TYR A 409 8.67 -17.98 -18.09
CA TYR A 409 9.65 -17.00 -17.66
C TYR A 409 9.50 -15.74 -18.49
N ALA A 410 9.66 -14.59 -17.86
CA ALA A 410 9.60 -13.30 -18.52
C ALA A 410 10.80 -12.42 -18.16
N SER A 411 11.08 -11.44 -19.01
CA SER A 411 12.09 -10.41 -18.74
C SER A 411 11.71 -9.52 -17.57
N SER A 412 10.42 -9.27 -17.38
CA SER A 412 9.89 -8.48 -16.29
C SER A 412 8.40 -8.73 -16.06
N GLU A 413 7.91 -8.28 -14.91
CA GLU A 413 6.51 -8.32 -14.51
C GLU A 413 6.16 -6.94 -13.92
N GLU A 414 4.99 -6.40 -14.28
CA GLU A 414 4.54 -5.08 -13.79
C GLU A 414 4.32 -5.08 -12.28
N ASN A 415 3.76 -6.18 -11.75
CA ASN A 415 3.55 -6.45 -10.32
C ASN A 415 3.08 -7.91 -10.11
N ASP A 416 2.90 -8.30 -8.85
CA ASP A 416 2.52 -9.66 -8.43
C ASP A 416 1.13 -10.14 -8.91
N LEU A 417 0.28 -9.25 -9.46
CA LEU A 417 -0.99 -9.64 -10.06
C LEU A 417 -0.85 -10.02 -11.54
N PHE A 418 0.19 -9.53 -12.23
CA PHE A 418 0.36 -9.65 -13.69
C PHE A 418 1.57 -10.50 -14.06
N VAL A 419 1.67 -11.66 -13.42
CA VAL A 419 2.81 -12.59 -13.53
C VAL A 419 2.78 -13.45 -14.81
N ALA A 420 3.93 -13.95 -15.22
CA ALA A 420 4.12 -14.74 -16.44
C ALA A 420 3.27 -16.03 -16.45
N ALA A 421 3.08 -16.66 -15.29
CA ALA A 421 2.31 -17.90 -15.13
C ALA A 421 0.83 -17.76 -15.54
N ASN A 422 0.27 -16.54 -15.54
CA ASN A 422 -1.09 -16.30 -16.00
C ASN A 422 -1.28 -16.67 -17.48
N THR A 423 -0.22 -16.65 -18.29
CA THR A 423 -0.34 -16.97 -19.74
C THR A 423 -0.57 -18.45 -20.06
N VAL A 424 -0.48 -19.34 -19.08
CA VAL A 424 -0.63 -20.80 -19.26
C VAL A 424 -1.66 -21.42 -18.30
N ASP A 425 -2.44 -20.58 -17.62
CA ASP A 425 -3.36 -20.97 -16.55
C ASP A 425 -4.77 -21.34 -17.04
N GLN A 426 -5.04 -21.16 -18.34
CA GLN A 426 -6.34 -21.40 -18.98
C GLN A 426 -7.47 -20.52 -18.41
N GLN A 427 -7.14 -19.38 -17.83
CA GLN A 427 -8.09 -18.38 -17.34
C GLN A 427 -8.05 -17.16 -18.26
N GLY A 428 -9.06 -16.99 -19.10
CA GLY A 428 -9.14 -15.85 -20.03
C GLY A 428 -9.32 -14.47 -19.37
N ALA A 429 -9.22 -14.39 -18.03
CA ALA A 429 -9.37 -13.18 -17.23
C ALA A 429 -8.11 -12.80 -16.43
N THR A 430 -7.03 -13.58 -16.53
CA THR A 430 -5.72 -13.29 -15.92
C THR A 430 -4.70 -13.05 -17.03
N ARG A 431 -3.72 -12.17 -16.81
CA ARG A 431 -2.74 -11.78 -17.83
C ARG A 431 -1.36 -11.61 -17.26
N TRP A 432 -0.35 -11.78 -18.10
CA TRP A 432 0.97 -11.23 -17.86
C TRP A 432 1.02 -9.77 -18.36
N SER A 433 1.82 -8.94 -17.68
CA SER A 433 2.14 -7.57 -18.07
C SER A 433 3.61 -7.31 -17.82
N SER A 434 4.34 -6.83 -18.82
CA SER A 434 5.75 -6.43 -18.66
C SER A 434 5.89 -5.03 -18.06
N LEU A 435 7.11 -4.65 -17.70
CA LEU A 435 7.48 -3.25 -17.55
C LEU A 435 7.36 -2.50 -18.89
N HIS A 436 7.38 -1.17 -18.81
CA HIS A 436 7.10 -0.27 -19.94
C HIS A 436 8.31 -0.05 -20.86
N ASN A 437 8.95 -1.14 -21.30
CA ASN A 437 10.07 -1.11 -22.24
C ASN A 437 9.78 -1.86 -23.53
N ASP A 438 10.46 -1.47 -24.59
CA ASP A 438 10.60 -2.32 -25.78
C ASP A 438 11.64 -3.41 -25.49
N SER A 439 11.67 -4.49 -26.27
CA SER A 439 12.57 -5.66 -26.06
C SER A 439 12.29 -6.55 -24.85
N GLU A 440 11.07 -6.48 -24.31
CA GLU A 440 10.59 -7.44 -23.30
C GLU A 440 10.24 -8.79 -23.96
N TRP A 441 10.37 -9.88 -23.21
CA TRP A 441 10.11 -11.23 -23.69
C TRP A 441 9.43 -12.09 -22.65
N ILE A 442 8.74 -13.12 -23.12
CA ILE A 442 8.17 -14.20 -22.33
C ILE A 442 8.39 -15.53 -23.05
N TYR A 443 8.77 -16.58 -22.34
CA TYR A 443 8.93 -17.91 -22.94
C TYR A 443 8.37 -19.02 -22.07
N VAL A 444 7.88 -20.06 -22.72
CA VAL A 444 7.37 -21.28 -22.09
C VAL A 444 8.40 -22.39 -22.22
N ASP A 445 8.67 -23.10 -21.13
CA ASP A 445 9.41 -24.36 -21.13
C ASP A 445 8.44 -25.54 -21.27
N LEU A 446 8.38 -26.18 -22.43
CA LEU A 446 7.52 -27.34 -22.67
C LEU A 446 7.95 -28.59 -21.88
N GLY A 447 9.08 -28.51 -21.17
CA GLY A 447 9.64 -29.55 -20.29
C GLY A 447 10.50 -30.57 -21.01
N ARG A 448 10.32 -30.72 -22.32
CA ARG A 448 11.15 -31.54 -23.22
C ARG A 448 11.02 -31.03 -24.65
N VAL A 449 11.87 -31.53 -25.54
CA VAL A 449 11.72 -31.27 -26.97
C VAL A 449 10.40 -31.85 -27.45
N LYS A 450 9.54 -30.99 -27.99
CA LYS A 450 8.22 -31.33 -28.55
C LYS A 450 8.13 -30.87 -29.99
N LYS A 451 7.31 -31.58 -30.76
CA LYS A 451 6.89 -31.13 -32.09
C LYS A 451 5.63 -30.29 -31.95
N PHE A 452 5.57 -29.17 -32.65
CA PHE A 452 4.40 -28.31 -32.71
C PHE A 452 4.39 -27.58 -34.05
N SER A 453 3.21 -27.16 -34.49
CA SER A 453 3.03 -26.43 -35.75
C SER A 453 2.09 -25.24 -35.61
N ARG A 454 1.53 -25.01 -34.42
CA ARG A 454 0.55 -23.97 -34.21
C ARG A 454 0.72 -23.30 -32.86
N VAL A 455 0.67 -21.97 -32.86
CA VAL A 455 0.78 -21.14 -31.66
C VAL A 455 -0.38 -20.16 -31.65
N LEU A 456 -1.08 -20.07 -30.52
CA LEU A 456 -2.12 -19.10 -30.27
C LEU A 456 -1.61 -18.11 -29.23
N LEU A 457 -1.62 -16.83 -29.58
CA LEU A 457 -1.36 -15.72 -28.66
C LEU A 457 -2.66 -14.95 -28.45
N ASN A 458 -3.08 -14.78 -27.20
CA ASN A 458 -4.21 -13.91 -26.87
C ASN A 458 -3.71 -12.61 -26.26
N TRP A 459 -3.60 -11.57 -27.06
CA TRP A 459 -3.09 -10.26 -26.64
C TRP A 459 -4.17 -9.41 -25.98
N GLU A 460 -3.79 -8.65 -24.95
CA GLU A 460 -4.59 -7.54 -24.42
C GLU A 460 -4.45 -6.30 -25.35
N ASN A 461 -5.15 -5.21 -25.06
CA ASN A 461 -5.04 -3.97 -25.83
C ASN A 461 -3.59 -3.43 -25.86
N ALA A 462 -2.83 -3.58 -24.78
CA ALA A 462 -1.40 -3.29 -24.70
C ALA A 462 -0.56 -4.41 -25.36
N CYS A 463 -0.85 -4.72 -26.63
CA CYS A 463 -0.16 -5.73 -27.40
C CYS A 463 1.20 -5.28 -27.97
N ALA A 464 1.92 -6.22 -28.57
CA ALA A 464 3.08 -5.89 -29.39
C ALA A 464 2.65 -5.41 -30.79
N ALA A 465 3.13 -4.24 -31.20
CA ALA A 465 3.01 -3.78 -32.60
C ALA A 465 4.00 -4.54 -33.50
N GLU A 466 5.16 -4.92 -32.96
CA GLU A 466 6.14 -5.77 -33.64
C GLU A 466 6.67 -6.81 -32.67
N TYR A 467 6.69 -8.09 -33.06
CA TYR A 467 7.21 -9.19 -32.24
C TYR A 467 7.73 -10.36 -33.08
N LYS A 468 8.55 -11.20 -32.45
CA LYS A 468 9.02 -12.46 -33.02
C LYS A 468 8.60 -13.64 -32.16
N LEU A 469 8.39 -14.79 -32.79
CA LEU A 469 8.46 -16.07 -32.10
C LEU A 469 9.84 -16.68 -32.31
N GLN A 470 10.42 -17.18 -31.24
CA GLN A 470 11.71 -17.84 -31.26
C GLN A 470 11.63 -19.20 -30.58
N THR A 471 12.48 -20.13 -31.00
CA THR A 471 12.60 -21.45 -30.38
C THR A 471 14.01 -21.73 -29.88
N SER A 472 14.10 -22.58 -28.86
CA SER A 472 15.37 -23.02 -28.30
C SER A 472 15.28 -24.44 -27.73
N ASN A 473 16.43 -25.12 -27.64
CA ASN A 473 16.58 -26.38 -26.94
C ASN A 473 17.40 -26.27 -25.65
N ASP A 474 18.14 -25.17 -25.47
CA ASP A 474 19.02 -24.92 -24.32
C ASP A 474 18.57 -23.73 -23.47
N GLY A 475 17.61 -22.93 -23.95
CA GLY A 475 17.14 -21.70 -23.29
C GLY A 475 18.08 -20.51 -23.48
N GLU A 476 19.23 -20.69 -24.12
CA GLU A 476 20.29 -19.69 -24.29
C GLU A 476 20.37 -19.20 -25.73
N LYS A 477 20.35 -20.13 -26.70
CA LYS A 477 20.41 -19.85 -28.13
C LYS A 477 19.02 -19.91 -28.72
N TRP A 478 18.59 -18.81 -29.31
CA TRP A 478 17.24 -18.61 -29.82
C TRP A 478 17.25 -18.47 -31.34
N ASN A 479 16.37 -19.20 -32.03
CA ASN A 479 16.19 -19.13 -33.48
C ASN A 479 14.83 -18.51 -33.80
N ASP A 480 14.81 -17.51 -34.67
CA ASP A 480 13.58 -16.90 -35.16
C ASP A 480 12.81 -17.89 -36.04
N ILE A 481 11.54 -18.10 -35.73
CA ILE A 481 10.63 -18.96 -36.52
C ILE A 481 9.45 -18.18 -37.10
N TYR A 482 9.20 -16.96 -36.62
CA TYR A 482 8.13 -16.08 -37.07
C TYR A 482 8.43 -14.63 -36.69
N HIS A 483 8.04 -13.67 -37.54
CA HIS A 483 8.16 -12.24 -37.30
C HIS A 483 6.91 -11.53 -37.78
N ASN A 484 6.26 -10.79 -36.88
CA ASN A 484 5.10 -9.97 -37.19
C ASN A 484 5.44 -8.50 -36.96
N GLN A 485 5.27 -7.66 -37.99
CA GLN A 485 5.53 -6.22 -37.96
C GLN A 485 4.26 -5.36 -37.85
N ASN A 486 3.10 -6.00 -37.86
CA ASN A 486 1.78 -5.36 -37.83
C ASN A 486 0.88 -6.07 -36.80
N GLY A 487 1.39 -6.21 -35.57
CA GLY A 487 0.69 -6.87 -34.47
C GLY A 487 -0.58 -6.13 -34.07
N LYS A 488 -1.54 -6.89 -33.51
CA LYS A 488 -2.86 -6.42 -33.09
C LYS A 488 -3.28 -7.13 -31.81
N ALA A 489 -4.14 -6.48 -31.03
CA ALA A 489 -4.77 -7.05 -29.86
C ALA A 489 -5.73 -8.20 -30.22
N GLY A 490 -6.08 -9.02 -29.24
CA GLY A 490 -6.96 -10.17 -29.37
C GLY A 490 -6.24 -11.48 -29.72
N ILE A 491 -7.03 -12.48 -30.10
CA ILE A 491 -6.53 -13.83 -30.40
C ILE A 491 -5.89 -13.85 -31.79
N ILE A 492 -4.62 -14.20 -31.83
CA ILE A 492 -3.82 -14.37 -33.04
C ILE A 492 -3.40 -15.84 -33.12
N GLU A 493 -3.87 -16.51 -34.17
CA GLU A 493 -3.47 -17.87 -34.50
C GLU A 493 -2.34 -17.85 -35.53
N ILE A 494 -1.23 -18.50 -35.20
CA ILE A 494 -0.01 -18.54 -35.99
C ILE A 494 0.25 -19.98 -36.40
N ASN A 495 0.10 -20.26 -37.70
CA ASN A 495 0.48 -21.54 -38.28
C ASN A 495 1.93 -21.48 -38.74
N LEU A 496 2.71 -22.47 -38.32
CA LEU A 496 4.15 -22.58 -38.55
C LEU A 496 4.45 -23.81 -39.42
N ALA A 497 5.62 -23.80 -40.07
CA ALA A 497 6.23 -25.07 -40.43
C ALA A 497 6.49 -25.88 -39.15
N GLU A 498 6.33 -27.20 -39.19
CA GLU A 498 6.57 -28.06 -38.02
C GLU A 498 7.94 -27.73 -37.40
N ALA A 499 7.91 -27.30 -36.15
CA ALA A 499 9.08 -26.98 -35.36
C ALA A 499 9.30 -28.06 -34.30
N SER A 500 10.56 -28.33 -33.97
CA SER A 500 10.92 -29.21 -32.87
C SER A 500 11.81 -28.46 -31.90
N ALA A 501 11.26 -28.15 -30.72
CA ALA A 501 11.96 -27.38 -29.71
C ALA A 501 11.44 -27.68 -28.29
N ARG A 502 12.23 -27.35 -27.28
CA ARG A 502 11.80 -27.40 -25.88
C ARG A 502 11.21 -26.07 -25.41
N TYR A 503 11.77 -24.95 -25.85
CA TYR A 503 11.34 -23.63 -25.45
C TYR A 503 10.75 -22.88 -26.64
N ILE A 504 9.72 -22.09 -26.35
CA ILE A 504 9.18 -21.10 -27.29
C ILE A 504 9.05 -19.75 -26.61
N LYS A 505 9.56 -18.71 -27.26
CA LYS A 505 9.62 -17.33 -26.77
C LYS A 505 8.84 -16.40 -27.67
N VAL A 506 8.08 -15.49 -27.05
CA VAL A 506 7.55 -14.28 -27.67
C VAL A 506 8.50 -13.15 -27.30
N LEU A 507 9.16 -12.56 -28.30
CA LEU A 507 10.04 -11.40 -28.13
C LEU A 507 9.33 -10.16 -28.68
N GLY A 508 8.93 -9.25 -27.80
CA GLY A 508 8.36 -7.95 -28.18
C GLY A 508 9.45 -7.01 -28.66
N ILE A 509 9.33 -6.49 -29.88
CA ILE A 509 10.28 -5.54 -30.48
C ILE A 509 9.80 -4.11 -30.29
N ARG A 510 8.52 -3.86 -30.55
CA ARG A 510 7.90 -2.54 -30.39
C ARG A 510 6.49 -2.66 -29.82
N ARG A 511 6.18 -1.87 -28.80
CA ARG A 511 4.86 -1.82 -28.16
C ARG A 511 3.84 -1.08 -29.03
N ALA A 512 2.57 -1.47 -28.94
CA ALA A 512 1.46 -0.79 -29.60
C ALA A 512 0.88 0.38 -28.78
N SER A 513 1.26 0.49 -27.50
CA SER A 513 0.78 1.53 -26.57
C SER A 513 1.91 2.02 -25.66
N VAL A 514 1.60 2.97 -24.77
CA VAL A 514 2.53 3.48 -23.75
C VAL A 514 2.75 2.52 -22.58
N TYR A 515 1.86 1.53 -22.42
CA TYR A 515 1.93 0.50 -21.38
C TYR A 515 2.92 -0.60 -21.74
N GLY A 516 3.18 -1.56 -20.85
CA GLY A 516 3.97 -2.76 -21.14
C GLY A 516 3.23 -3.73 -22.07
N TYR A 517 3.93 -4.75 -22.57
CA TYR A 517 3.29 -5.82 -23.34
C TYR A 517 2.39 -6.65 -22.42
N SER A 518 1.21 -7.01 -22.91
CA SER A 518 0.29 -7.84 -22.13
C SER A 518 -0.39 -8.96 -22.92
N LEU A 519 -0.33 -10.17 -22.35
CA LEU A 519 -0.87 -11.40 -22.90
C LEU A 519 -1.79 -12.07 -21.89
N TRP A 520 -3.00 -12.40 -22.33
CA TRP A 520 -3.92 -13.29 -21.62
C TRP A 520 -3.45 -14.75 -21.72
N GLU A 521 -2.94 -15.19 -22.88
CA GLU A 521 -2.62 -16.62 -23.09
C GLU A 521 -1.53 -16.86 -24.14
N ILE A 522 -0.72 -17.90 -23.92
CA ILE A 522 0.22 -18.51 -24.86
C ILE A 522 -0.07 -20.02 -24.95
N SER A 523 -0.62 -20.46 -26.08
CA SER A 523 -1.02 -21.86 -26.30
C SER A 523 -0.27 -22.48 -27.49
N VAL A 524 0.33 -23.65 -27.28
CA VAL A 524 1.25 -24.32 -28.24
C VAL A 524 0.70 -25.70 -28.60
N PHE A 525 0.57 -26.02 -29.89
CA PHE A 525 -0.06 -27.25 -30.38
C PHE A 525 0.75 -27.96 -31.47
#